data_AF-A0A950AHJ6-F1
#
_entry.id   AF-A0A950AHJ6-F1
#
_cell.length_a   1.000
_cell.length_b   1.000
_cell.length_c   1.000
_cell.angle_alpha   90.00
_cell.angle_beta   90.00
_cell.angle_gamma   90.00
#
_symmetry.space_group_name_H-M   'P 1'
#
loop_
_entity.id
_entity.type
_entity.pdbx_description
1 polymer ?
#
loop_
_entity_poly.entity_id
_entity_poly.type
_entity_poly.pdbx_seq_one_letter_code
_entity_poly.pdbx_strand_id
1 'polypeptide(L)' 'MRVNIVDVVERKEGGCTVIVQVPSEIPSEDIWRAGISREYQGAMKVGRLWHLYYGQVPTHAPGTWVEIPLPDSRH' A
#
# COMPACT_ATOMS: atom_id res chain seq x y z
N MET A 1 8.18 -0.80 7.90
CA MET A 1 7.32 -2.00 7.87
C MET A 1 7.47 -2.68 6.53
N ARG A 2 7.71 -4.00 6.51
CA ARG A 2 7.89 -4.75 5.26
C ARG A 2 6.56 -5.36 4.81
N VAL A 3 6.18 -5.12 3.56
CA VAL A 3 4.93 -5.61 2.96
C VAL A 3 5.24 -6.36 1.67
N ASN A 4 4.50 -7.43 1.39
CA ASN A 4 4.62 -8.17 0.14
C ASN A 4 3.59 -7.64 -0.85
N ILE A 5 4.02 -7.25 -2.05
CA ILE A 5 3.10 -6.90 -3.13
C ILE A 5 2.59 -8.20 -3.72
N VAL A 6 1.31 -8.45 -3.56
CA VAL A 6 0.65 -9.64 -4.10
C VAL A 6 0.28 -9.39 -5.56
N ASP A 7 -0.24 -8.20 -5.87
CA ASP A 7 -0.70 -7.87 -7.21
C ASP A 7 -0.76 -6.35 -7.44
N VAL A 8 -0.75 -5.95 -8.71
CA VAL A 8 -0.93 -4.55 -9.13
C VAL A 8 -1.95 -4.52 -10.25
N VAL A 9 -3.10 -3.89 -9.98
CA VAL A 9 -4.22 -3.82 -10.92
C VAL A 9 -4.36 -2.38 -11.41
N GLU A 10 -4.09 -2.14 -12.68
CA GLU A 10 -4.31 -0.84 -13.31
C GLU A 10 -5.81 -0.54 -13.45
N ARG A 11 -6.20 0.70 -13.16
CA ARG A 11 -7.59 1.16 -13.29
C ARG A 11 -7.79 1.84 -14.65
N LYS A 12 -8.91 1.55 -15.31
CA LYS A 12 -9.24 2.05 -16.65
C LYS A 12 -9.31 3.58 -16.74
N GLU A 13 -9.62 4.26 -15.63
CA GLU A 13 -9.76 5.73 -15.55
C GLU A 13 -8.46 6.43 -15.10
N GLY A 14 -7.35 5.68 -15.01
CA GLY A 14 -6.09 6.16 -14.48
C GLY A 14 -5.84 5.69 -13.04
N GLY A 15 -4.56 5.55 -12.71
CA GLY A 15 -4.10 5.04 -11.42
C GLY A 15 -4.16 3.51 -11.31
N CYS A 16 -3.93 3.00 -10.11
CA CYS A 16 -3.89 1.57 -9.86
C CYS A 16 -4.33 1.19 -8.45
N THR A 17 -4.57 -0.10 -8.25
CA THR A 17 -4.72 -0.73 -6.94
C THR A 17 -3.55 -1.66 -6.71
N VAL A 18 -2.73 -1.37 -5.70
CA VAL A 18 -1.67 -2.27 -5.26
C VAL A 18 -2.21 -3.12 -4.14
N ILE A 19 -2.26 -4.43 -4.35
CA ILE A 19 -2.71 -5.39 -3.36
C ILE A 19 -1.47 -5.85 -2.60
N VAL A 20 -1.46 -5.62 -1.28
CA VAL A 20 -0.36 -5.98 -0.42
C VAL A 20 -0.80 -6.91 0.70
N GLN A 21 0.08 -7.85 1.03
CA GLN A 21 -0.01 -8.67 2.23
C GLN A 21 0.98 -8.16 3.26
N VAL A 22 0.49 -8.04 4.49
CA VAL A 22 1.27 -7.56 5.63
C VAL A 22 1.53 -8.74 6.57
N PRO A 23 2.79 -8.97 7.00
CA PRO A 23 3.12 -10.11 7.87
C PRO A 23 2.58 -9.94 9.29
N SER A 24 2.32 -8.71 9.70
CA SER A 24 1.77 -8.34 11.01
C SER A 24 0.52 -7.48 10.83
N GLU A 25 -0.41 -7.55 11.79
CA GLU A 25 -1.63 -6.76 11.74
C GLU A 25 -1.30 -5.26 11.72
N ILE A 26 -1.79 -4.57 10.70
CA ILE A 26 -1.73 -3.11 10.64
C ILE A 26 -2.98 -2.57 11.32
N PRO A 27 -2.82 -1.74 12.37
CA PRO A 27 -3.94 -1.28 13.20
C PRO A 27 -4.81 -0.21 12.52
N SER A 28 -4.29 0.57 11.55
CA SER A 28 -5.06 1.63 10.88
C SER A 28 -4.59 1.93 9.46
N GLU A 29 -5.49 2.45 8.64
CA GLU A 29 -5.20 3.02 7.32
C GLU A 29 -4.24 4.21 7.36
N ASP A 30 -4.18 4.94 8.48
CA ASP A 30 -3.29 6.09 8.65
C ASP A 30 -1.80 5.74 8.50
N ILE A 31 -1.44 4.49 8.79
CA ILE A 31 -0.08 3.98 8.60
C ILE A 31 0.31 4.00 7.12
N TRP A 32 -0.63 3.68 6.22
CA TRP A 32 -0.40 3.74 4.79
C TRP A 32 -0.25 5.18 4.31
N ARG A 33 -1.10 6.08 4.82
CA ARG A 33 -1.05 7.50 4.46
C ARG A 33 0.28 8.14 4.85
N ALA A 34 0.84 7.76 5.99
CA ALA A 34 2.08 8.32 6.49
C ALA A 34 3.34 7.70 5.83
N GLY A 35 3.25 6.47 5.35
CA GLY A 35 4.38 5.76 4.76
C GLY A 35 4.49 5.82 3.24
N ILE A 36 3.48 6.38 2.55
CA ILE A 36 3.35 6.29 1.09
C ILE A 36 3.26 7.70 0.48
N SER A 37 3.91 7.88 -0.67
CA SER A 37 4.02 9.13 -1.44
C SER A 37 2.69 9.85 -1.74
N ARG A 38 2.79 11.09 -2.25
CA ARG A 38 1.69 12.03 -2.60
C ARG A 38 0.57 11.49 -3.49
N GLU A 39 0.76 10.32 -4.09
CA GLU A 39 -0.17 9.72 -5.04
C GLU A 39 -1.13 8.71 -4.41
N TYR A 40 -0.94 8.43 -3.11
CA TYR A 40 -1.84 7.59 -2.33
C TYR A 40 -3.21 8.26 -2.16
N GLN A 41 -4.26 7.53 -2.53
CA GLN A 41 -5.65 8.01 -2.46
C GLN A 41 -6.44 7.38 -1.32
N GLY A 42 -6.02 6.21 -0.83
CA GLY A 42 -6.69 5.50 0.25
C GLY A 42 -6.31 4.03 0.30
N ALA A 43 -6.81 3.33 1.31
CA ALA A 43 -6.64 1.89 1.43
C ALA A 43 -7.97 1.23 1.76
N MET A 44 -8.02 -0.08 1.59
CA MET A 44 -9.13 -0.88 2.08
C MET A 44 -8.61 -2.24 2.49
N LYS A 45 -9.05 -2.74 3.65
CA LYS A 45 -8.74 -4.10 4.08
C LYS A 45 -9.79 -5.05 3.51
N VAL A 46 -9.35 -6.00 2.69
CA VAL A 46 -10.19 -7.06 2.12
C VAL A 46 -9.67 -8.40 2.64
N GLY A 47 -10.33 -8.92 3.68
CA GLY A 47 -9.87 -10.11 4.40
C GLY A 47 -8.50 -9.90 5.05
N ARG A 48 -7.49 -10.63 4.57
CA ARG A 48 -6.09 -10.55 5.06
C ARG A 48 -5.20 -9.63 4.21
N LEU A 49 -5.75 -9.06 3.14
CA LEU A 49 -5.01 -8.23 2.19
C LEU A 49 -5.43 -6.77 2.33
N TRP A 50 -4.52 -5.89 1.96
CA TRP A 50 -4.75 -4.46 1.86
C TRP A 50 -4.71 -4.03 0.41
N HIS A 51 -5.73 -3.30 -0.01
CA HIS A 51 -5.87 -2.75 -1.35
C HIS A 51 -5.53 -1.27 -1.24
N LEU A 52 -4.39 -0.87 -1.78
CA LEU A 52 -3.89 0.49 -1.72
C LEU A 52 -4.18 1.18 -3.07
N TYR A 53 -4.93 2.27 -3.03
CA TYR A 53 -5.33 3.00 -4.22
C TYR A 53 -4.34 4.13 -4.50
N TYR A 54 -3.85 4.19 -5.73
CA TYR A 54 -2.94 5.23 -6.19
C TYR A 54 -3.49 5.94 -7.43
N GLY A 55 -3.12 7.20 -7.56
CA GLY A 55 -3.39 8.03 -8.75
C GLY A 55 -2.49 7.71 -9.95
N GLN A 56 -1.33 7.08 -9.72
CA GLN A 56 -0.44 6.58 -10.77
C GLN A 56 0.05 5.17 -10.44
N VAL A 57 0.53 4.45 -11.46
CA VAL A 57 1.08 3.10 -11.31
C VAL A 57 2.46 3.21 -10.65
N PRO A 58 2.65 2.71 -9.42
CA PRO A 58 3.96 2.67 -8.81
C PRO A 58 4.83 1.66 -9.55
N THR A 59 6.13 1.89 -9.57
CA THR A 59 7.11 1.09 -10.33
C THR A 59 7.36 -0.31 -9.73
N HIS A 60 6.48 -0.80 -8.85
CA HIS A 60 6.69 -2.03 -8.11
C HIS A 60 6.02 -3.22 -8.80
N ALA A 61 6.73 -4.34 -8.89
CA ALA A 61 6.22 -5.57 -9.47
C ALA A 61 5.59 -6.51 -8.40
N PRO A 62 4.59 -7.32 -8.77
CA PRO A 62 4.10 -8.42 -7.93
C PRO A 62 5.22 -9.36 -7.46
N GLY A 63 5.12 -9.86 -6.23
CA GLY A 63 6.12 -10.70 -5.55
C GLY A 63 7.27 -9.92 -4.91
N THR A 64 7.30 -8.59 -5.05
CA THR A 64 8.32 -7.75 -4.43
C THR A 64 7.97 -7.43 -3.00
N TRP A 65 8.96 -7.51 -2.11
CA TRP A 65 8.84 -6.99 -0.76
C TRP A 65 9.27 -5.53 -0.71
N VAL A 66 8.38 -4.66 -0.24
CA VAL A 66 8.63 -3.22 -0.12
C VAL A 66 8.66 -2.82 1.35
N GLU A 67 9.61 -1.96 1.69
CA GLU A 67 9.65 -1.32 3.00
C GLU A 67 8.86 -0.01 2.94
N ILE A 68 7.73 0.00 3.65
CA ILE A 68 6.92 1.18 3.88
C ILE A 68 7.50 1.86 5.14
N PRO A 69 8.06 3.08 5.05
CA PRO A 69 8.46 3.81 6.25
C PRO A 69 7.22 3.98 7.14
N LEU A 70 7.31 3.54 8.39
CA LEU A 70 6.29 3.92 9.35
C LEU A 70 6.56 5.38 9.74
N PRO A 71 5.53 6.21 9.99
CA PRO A 71 5.78 7.50 10.60
C PRO A 71 6.60 7.28 11.88
N ASP A 72 7.79 7.87 11.94
CA ASP A 72 8.58 7.91 13.16
C ASP A 72 7.66 8.42 14.26
N SER A 73 7.39 7.59 15.28
CA SER A 73 6.63 7.99 16.46
C SER A 73 7.50 8.86 17.37
N ARG A 74 8.23 9.83 16.80
CA ARG A 74 8.95 10.86 17.54
C ARG A 74 8.04 12.07 17.68
N HIS A 75 7.23 12.03 18.74
CA HIS A 75 6.77 13.22 19.42
C HIS A 75 7.87 13.75 20.34
#